data_AF-E9CQX1-F1
#
_entry.id   AF-E9CQX1-F1
#
_cell.length_a   1.000
_cell.length_b   1.000
_cell.length_c   1.000
_cell.angle_alpha   90.00
_cell.angle_beta   90.00
_cell.angle_gamma   90.00
#
_symmetry.space_group_name_H-M   'P 1'
#
loop_
_entity.id
_entity.type
_entity.pdbx_description
1 polymer ?
#
loop_
_entity_poly.entity_id
_entity_poly.type
_entity_poly.pdbx_seq_one_letter_code
_entity_poly.pdbx_strand_id
1 'polypeptide(L)' 'GKEQIVNSTVQQKGNYKVLVIQQVSPSFVLRYGNAVIGIVNKGFGQVKVRDGNTVSPQVERVEKKE' A
#
# COMPACT_ATOMS: atom_id res chain seq x y z
N GLY A 1 -0.67 -8.99 -17.37
CA GLY A 1 -1.65 -8.39 -16.43
C GLY A 1 -2.20 -7.12 -17.04
N LYS A 2 -3.42 -6.71 -16.66
CA LYS A 2 -4.02 -5.44 -17.09
C LYS A 2 -3.79 -4.39 -16.00
N GLU A 3 -3.35 -3.18 -16.38
CA GLU A 3 -3.26 -2.07 -15.43
C GLU A 3 -4.66 -1.74 -14.87
N GLN A 4 -4.72 -1.44 -13.56
CA GLN A 4 -5.94 -1.04 -12.87
C GLN A 4 -5.64 0.17 -12.00
N ILE A 5 -6.61 1.09 -11.92
CA ILE A 5 -6.54 2.22 -10.99
C ILE A 5 -6.75 1.70 -9.58
N VAL A 6 -5.98 2.23 -8.64
CA VAL A 6 -5.94 1.77 -7.25
C VAL A 6 -6.38 2.90 -6.33
N ASN A 7 -7.15 2.58 -5.31
CA ASN A 7 -7.48 3.55 -4.27
C ASN A 7 -6.22 3.91 -3.48
N SER A 8 -6.00 5.20 -3.29
CA SER A 8 -4.83 5.71 -2.57
C SER A 8 -5.16 6.95 -1.76
N THR A 9 -4.37 7.19 -0.74
CA THR A 9 -4.44 8.43 0.07
C THR A 9 -3.07 9.08 0.10
N VAL A 10 -3.03 10.41 0.26
CA VAL A 10 -1.78 11.16 0.39
C VAL A 10 -1.61 11.58 1.84
N GLN A 11 -0.45 11.29 2.41
CA GLN A 11 -0.07 11.70 3.77
C GLN A 11 1.20 12.55 3.72
N GLN A 12 1.26 13.60 4.54
CA GLN A 12 2.51 14.34 4.75
C GLN A 12 3.32 13.62 5.83
N LYS A 13 4.59 13.31 5.55
CA LYS A 13 5.55 12.81 6.54
C LYS A 13 6.80 13.67 6.51
N GLY A 14 6.98 14.50 7.53
CA GLY A 14 8.08 15.47 7.57
C GLY A 14 8.04 16.40 6.36
N ASN A 15 9.12 16.40 5.58
CA ASN A 15 9.27 17.21 4.37
C ASN A 15 8.87 16.50 3.06
N TYR A 16 8.29 15.30 3.12
CA TYR A 16 7.86 14.56 1.92
C TYR A 16 6.39 14.13 1.98
N LYS A 17 5.79 13.96 0.80
CA LYS A 17 4.45 13.39 0.62
C LYS A 17 4.58 11.89 0.35
N VAL A 18 3.74 11.11 1.01
CA VAL A 18 3.66 9.67 0.85
C VAL A 18 2.32 9.31 0.24
N LEU A 19 2.36 8.58 -0.87
CA LEU A 19 1.18 7.93 -1.42
C LEU A 19 1.00 6.57 -0.75
N VAL A 20 -0.10 6.40 -0.03
CA VAL A 20 -0.44 5.16 0.67
C VAL A 20 -1.44 4.38 -0.15
N ILE A 21 -1.06 3.15 -0.52
CA ILE A 21 -1.88 2.21 -1.28
C ILE A 21 -2.17 1.02 -0.36
N GLN A 22 -3.45 0.76 -0.07
CA GLN A 22 -3.88 -0.29 0.89
C GLN A 22 -3.92 -1.70 0.27
N GLN A 23 -3.13 -1.93 -0.77
CA GLN A 23 -3.02 -3.23 -1.45
C GLN A 23 -1.57 -3.48 -1.83
N VAL A 24 -1.19 -4.77 -1.86
CA VAL A 24 0.16 -5.20 -2.23
C VAL A 24 0.12 -5.79 -3.64
N SER A 25 0.99 -5.29 -4.52
CA SER A 25 1.15 -5.76 -5.89
C SER A 25 2.65 -5.96 -6.18
N PRO A 26 3.04 -6.90 -7.07
CA PRO A 26 4.43 -7.02 -7.51
C PRO A 26 4.92 -5.77 -8.26
N SER A 27 4.00 -4.98 -8.83
CA SER A 27 4.35 -3.78 -9.59
C SER A 27 3.28 -2.70 -9.54
N PHE A 28 3.70 -1.45 -9.69
CA PHE A 28 2.84 -0.27 -9.85
C PHE A 28 3.33 0.59 -11.01
N VAL A 29 2.43 1.42 -11.55
CA VAL A 29 2.75 2.42 -12.55
C VAL A 29 2.26 3.77 -12.04
N LEU A 30 3.16 4.75 -11.94
CA LEU A 30 2.83 6.14 -11.63
C LEU A 30 2.79 6.94 -12.94
N ARG A 31 1.65 7.57 -13.23
CA ARG A 31 1.46 8.38 -14.43
C ARG A 31 1.17 9.84 -14.05
N TYR A 32 1.78 10.76 -14.79
CA TYR A 32 1.50 12.19 -14.72
C TYR A 32 1.56 12.79 -16.13
N GLY A 33 0.39 13.04 -16.73
CA GLY A 33 0.30 13.36 -18.15
C GLY A 33 0.93 12.24 -19.00
N ASN A 34 1.96 12.60 -19.77
CA ASN A 34 2.72 11.65 -20.61
C ASN A 34 3.90 10.99 -19.87
N ALA A 35 4.23 11.42 -18.65
CA ALA A 35 5.30 10.82 -17.86
C ALA A 35 4.82 9.51 -17.21
N VAL A 36 5.67 8.48 -17.27
CA VAL A 36 5.36 7.13 -16.76
C VAL A 36 6.56 6.60 -15.97
N ILE A 37 6.32 6.15 -14.74
CA ILE A 37 7.33 5.51 -13.89
C ILE A 37 6.80 4.14 -13.47
N GLY A 38 7.57 3.09 -13.79
CA GLY A 38 7.31 1.73 -13.29
C GLY A 38 7.99 1.49 -11.95
N ILE A 39 7.26 0.94 -11.00
CA ILE A 39 7.76 0.58 -9.66
C ILE A 39 7.64 -0.93 -9.51
N VAL A 40 8.74 -1.60 -9.16
CA VAL A 40 8.77 -3.06 -8.97
C VAL A 40 9.07 -3.39 -7.51
N ASN A 41 8.14 -4.10 -6.86
CA ASN A 41 8.35 -4.61 -5.51
C ASN A 41 9.06 -5.97 -5.57
N LYS A 42 10.40 -5.95 -5.56
CA LYS A 42 11.22 -7.17 -5.58
C LYS A 42 10.98 -8.09 -4.38
N GLY A 43 10.46 -7.58 -3.26
CA GLY A 43 10.14 -8.35 -2.06
C GLY A 43 8.73 -8.96 -2.06
N PHE A 44 7.94 -8.79 -3.12
CA PHE A 44 6.59 -9.34 -3.19
C PHE A 44 6.59 -10.86 -2.95
N GLY A 45 5.81 -11.31 -1.96
CA GLY A 45 5.71 -12.72 -1.59
C GLY A 45 6.92 -13.29 -0.82
N GLN A 46 8.01 -12.54 -0.67
CA GLN A 46 9.21 -13.00 0.07
C GLN A 46 9.08 -12.77 1.58
N VAL A 47 8.38 -11.70 1.99
CA VAL A 47 8.13 -11.38 3.40
C VAL A 47 6.69 -11.74 3.73
N LYS A 48 6.50 -12.81 4.52
CA LYS A 48 5.19 -13.17 5.09
C LYS A 48 5.09 -12.58 6.50
N VAL A 49 4.39 -11.45 6.61
CA VAL A 49 3.96 -10.93 7.92
C VAL A 49 2.78 -11.81 8.38
N ARG A 50 2.67 -12.11 9.68
CA ARG A 50 1.50 -12.84 10.20
C ARG A 50 0.22 -12.08 9.82
N ASP A 51 -0.84 -12.82 9.46
CA ASP A 51 -2.16 -12.25 9.18
C ASP A 51 -2.68 -11.53 10.43
N GLY A 52 -2.42 -10.22 10.50
CA GLY A 52 -2.91 -9.34 11.55
C GLY A 52 -4.07 -8.52 11.00
N ASN A 53 -5.20 -8.53 11.69
CA ASN A 53 -6.38 -7.73 11.35
C ASN A 53 -6.18 -6.21 11.54
N THR A 54 -4.96 -5.78 11.86
CA THR A 54 -4.57 -4.39 12.06
C THR A 54 -3.20 -4.14 11.42
N VAL A 55 -2.96 -2.90 11.00
CA VAL A 55 -1.67 -2.49 10.39
C VAL A 55 -0.52 -2.40 11.42
N SER A 56 -0.82 -2.61 12.71
CA SER A 56 0.16 -2.60 13.79
C SER A 56 0.22 -3.99 14.44
N PRO A 57 1.39 -4.65 14.50
CA PRO A 57 1.49 -5.97 15.12
C PRO A 57 1.16 -5.99 16.62
N GLN A 58 0.98 -4.82 17.24
CA GLN A 58 0.66 -4.65 18.66
C GLN A 58 -0.83 -4.41 18.93
N VAL A 59 -1.68 -4.35 17.89
CA VAL A 59 -3.11 -4.01 18.05
C VAL A 59 -3.97 -5.18 17.59
N GLU A 60 -4.94 -5.57 18.43
CA GLU A 60 -5.95 -6.57 18.10
C GLU A 60 -7.30 -5.88 17.84
N ARG A 61 -8.00 -6.26 16.77
CA ARG A 61 -9.34 -5.74 16.46
C ARG A 61 -10.35 -6.49 17.32
N VAL A 62 -11.02 -5.78 18.24
CA VAL A 62 -12.12 -6.32 19.05
C VAL A 62 -13.45 -5.70 18.64
N GLU A 63 -14.51 -6.51 18.57
CA GLU A 63 -15.88 -6.01 18.38
C GLU A 63 -16.46 -5.60 19.74
N LYS A 64 -16.85 -4.33 19.87
CA LYS A 64 -17.53 -3.84 21.07
C LYS A 64 -19.04 -3.97 20.85
N LYS A 65 -19.72 -4.72 21.73
CA LYS A 65 -21.19 -4.71 21.79
C LYS A 65 -21.62 -3.41 22.50
N GLU A 66 -22.59 -2.72 21.91
CA GLU A 66 -23.22 -1.53 22.49
C GLU A 66 -23.93 -1.84 23.82
#